data_AF-A0A955PI11-F1
#
_entry.id   AF-A0A955PI11-F1
#
_cell.length_a   1.000
_cell.length_b   1.000
_cell.length_c   1.000
_cell.angle_alpha   90.00
_cell.angle_beta   90.00
_cell.angle_gamma   90.00
#
_symmetry.space_group_name_H-M   'P 1'
#
loop_
_entity.id
_entity.type
_entity.pdbx_description
1 polymer ?
#
loop_
_entity_poly.entity_id
_entity_poly.type
_entity_poly.pdbx_seq_one_letter_code
_entity_poly.pdbx_strand_id
1 'polypeptide(L)'
;MVSKAAPHKKSRDEAGFDFDSDVTSSEGIDLVTTWLRESGKAPLLSKDEEIELAAKIEECRQSILATIAPTKVTIDKLKEIVNSVEELAPTEVDEESDDEVLQTASGPLTEENAAVMKKLSRSFERIRKRLVEETDSEDRGSVRETVGLSIDKAREALEKNPLHHTWIIDCAQELQDIQKEIGNVAQRKGGYTRILSSAGMSEEKFLESIDKRRKSGRGWKTLEKRFGKTREELDELADNLLSCCYDEQQLIDRAGVPKESLRLLCRRVQKIQTELVEAKHLFAEANLRLVISVAKRYRDRGLPFLDLIQEGNFGLLRAIEKFDHHRGFKFSTYATYWIRQSISRSIGDRSRTVRLPVHLQDNIRKLQ
;
A
#
# COMPACT_ATOMS: atom_id res chain seq x y z
N MET A 1 -47.72 20.04 -34.96
CA MET A 1 -47.86 19.42 -33.62
C MET A 1 -46.46 19.28 -33.03
N VAL A 2 -46.06 20.25 -32.21
CA VAL A 2 -44.76 20.28 -31.54
C VAL A 2 -44.90 19.56 -30.21
N SER A 3 -44.19 18.44 -30.07
CA SER A 3 -44.13 17.65 -28.84
C SER A 3 -43.35 18.42 -27.78
N LYS A 4 -44.02 18.79 -26.68
CA LYS A 4 -43.40 19.41 -25.51
C LYS A 4 -42.55 18.36 -24.77
N ALA A 5 -41.24 18.53 -24.79
CA ALA A 5 -40.34 17.82 -23.89
C ALA A 5 -40.67 18.19 -22.43
N ALA A 6 -40.78 17.18 -21.56
CA ALA A 6 -41.02 17.34 -20.14
C ALA A 6 -39.82 17.99 -19.44
N PRO A 7 -40.03 18.82 -18.39
CA PRO A 7 -38.93 19.48 -17.70
C PRO A 7 -38.11 18.47 -16.88
N HIS A 8 -36.78 18.59 -16.94
CA HIS A 8 -35.85 17.91 -16.04
C HIS A 8 -36.26 18.15 -14.58
N LYS A 9 -36.60 17.07 -13.86
CA LYS A 9 -36.81 17.13 -12.40
C LYS A 9 -35.47 17.45 -11.73
N LYS A 10 -35.40 18.59 -11.03
CA LYS A 10 -34.32 18.90 -10.07
C LYS A 10 -34.33 17.83 -8.97
N SER A 11 -33.28 17.02 -8.87
CA SER A 11 -33.12 16.06 -7.77
C SER A 11 -32.71 16.80 -6.51
N ARG A 12 -33.60 16.83 -5.51
CA ARG A 12 -33.29 17.28 -4.15
C ARG A 12 -32.60 16.12 -3.45
N ASP A 13 -31.35 16.29 -3.04
CA ASP A 13 -30.65 15.32 -2.19
C ASP A 13 -31.36 15.23 -0.82
N GLU A 14 -31.29 14.06 -0.14
CA GLU A 14 -31.99 13.75 1.13
C GLU A 14 -31.72 14.76 2.27
N ALA A 15 -30.73 15.63 2.13
CA ALA A 15 -30.36 16.69 3.07
C ALA A 15 -30.93 18.09 2.72
N GLY A 16 -31.78 18.23 1.69
CA GLY A 16 -32.43 19.50 1.35
C GLY A 16 -31.51 20.55 0.71
N PHE A 17 -30.39 20.13 0.11
CA PHE A 17 -29.38 21.00 -0.50
C PHE A 17 -29.73 21.35 -1.96
N ASP A 18 -29.58 22.64 -2.34
CA ASP A 18 -29.70 23.12 -3.73
C ASP A 18 -28.31 23.52 -4.23
N PHE A 19 -27.64 22.61 -4.93
CA PHE A 19 -26.25 22.73 -5.37
C PHE A 19 -26.04 23.87 -6.39
N ASP A 20 -27.08 24.21 -7.16
CA ASP A 20 -27.00 25.20 -8.24
C ASP A 20 -26.98 26.66 -7.75
N SER A 21 -27.52 26.96 -6.57
CA SER A 21 -27.68 28.35 -6.11
C SER A 21 -26.35 28.98 -5.65
N ASP A 22 -25.52 28.21 -4.94
CA ASP A 22 -24.19 28.64 -4.44
C ASP A 22 -23.13 28.75 -5.57
N VAL A 23 -23.35 28.17 -6.74
CA VAL A 23 -22.41 28.21 -7.89
C VAL A 23 -22.53 29.52 -8.69
N THR A 24 -23.59 30.30 -8.47
CA THR A 24 -23.94 31.44 -9.33
C THR A 24 -23.60 32.82 -8.78
N SER A 25 -23.08 32.92 -7.55
CA SER A 25 -22.72 34.22 -6.96
C SER A 25 -21.24 34.56 -7.15
N SER A 26 -21.01 35.62 -7.93
CA SER A 26 -19.77 36.39 -8.14
C SER A 26 -18.85 35.98 -9.30
N GLU A 27 -18.60 36.97 -10.15
CA GLU A 27 -17.68 36.94 -11.28
C GLU A 27 -16.25 36.68 -10.80
N GLY A 28 -15.66 35.59 -11.27
CA GLY A 28 -14.27 35.21 -11.02
C GLY A 28 -14.13 33.69 -11.03
N ILE A 29 -13.07 33.17 -11.65
CA ILE A 29 -12.73 31.74 -11.57
C ILE A 29 -12.26 31.47 -10.14
N ASP A 30 -13.21 31.32 -9.21
CA ASP A 30 -12.93 30.90 -7.85
C ASP A 30 -12.62 29.40 -7.88
N LEU A 31 -11.46 29.01 -7.33
CA LEU A 31 -11.05 27.63 -7.17
C LEU A 31 -12.12 26.81 -6.44
N VAL A 32 -12.87 27.43 -5.52
CA VAL A 32 -13.97 26.77 -4.81
C VAL A 32 -15.10 26.43 -5.78
N THR A 33 -15.54 27.37 -6.61
CA THR A 33 -16.64 27.13 -7.56
C THR A 33 -16.27 26.11 -8.64
N THR A 34 -15.02 26.12 -9.10
CA THR A 34 -14.50 25.15 -10.08
C THR A 34 -14.45 23.75 -9.48
N TRP A 35 -13.89 23.63 -8.28
CA TRP A 35 -13.80 22.36 -7.57
C TRP A 35 -15.18 21.80 -7.18
N LEU A 36 -16.10 22.67 -6.73
CA LEU A 36 -17.49 22.27 -6.49
C LEU A 36 -18.09 21.69 -7.76
N ARG A 37 -18.04 22.41 -8.89
CA ARG A 37 -18.58 21.93 -10.17
C ARG A 37 -17.99 20.59 -10.60
N GLU A 38 -16.70 20.36 -10.37
CA GLU A 38 -16.07 19.06 -10.65
C GLU A 38 -16.56 17.95 -9.72
N SER A 39 -16.60 18.20 -8.41
CA SER A 39 -17.12 17.24 -7.42
C SER A 39 -18.61 16.93 -7.61
N GLY A 40 -19.37 17.83 -8.24
CA GLY A 40 -20.77 17.67 -8.58
C GLY A 40 -21.03 16.73 -9.77
N LYS A 41 -20.03 16.44 -10.61
CA LYS A 41 -20.18 15.57 -11.80
C LYS A 41 -20.34 14.09 -11.46
N ALA A 42 -19.78 13.65 -10.33
CA ALA A 42 -19.88 12.27 -9.90
C ALA A 42 -21.33 11.92 -9.50
N PRO A 43 -21.87 10.76 -9.94
CA PRO A 43 -23.18 10.31 -9.51
C PRO A 43 -23.15 9.92 -8.02
N LEU A 44 -24.30 10.08 -7.36
CA LEU A 44 -24.50 9.59 -5.99
C LEU A 44 -24.62 8.07 -6.02
N LEU A 45 -23.96 7.40 -5.07
CA LEU A 45 -24.06 5.95 -4.92
C LEU A 45 -25.36 5.58 -4.21
N SER A 46 -25.98 4.50 -4.65
CA SER A 46 -26.99 3.78 -3.90
C SER A 46 -26.36 2.95 -2.78
N LYS A 47 -27.17 2.48 -1.82
CA LYS A 47 -26.69 1.61 -0.73
C LYS A 47 -26.06 0.32 -1.25
N ASP A 48 -26.61 -0.25 -2.32
CA ASP A 48 -26.11 -1.50 -2.89
C ASP A 48 -24.76 -1.26 -3.59
N GLU A 49 -24.61 -0.15 -4.31
CA GLU A 49 -23.34 0.24 -4.92
C GLU A 49 -22.26 0.58 -3.87
N GLU A 50 -22.62 1.16 -2.71
CA GLU A 50 -21.70 1.34 -1.58
C GLU A 50 -21.16 -0.01 -1.07
N ILE A 51 -22.03 -1.02 -0.98
CA ILE A 51 -21.66 -2.37 -0.55
C ILE A 51 -20.77 -3.05 -1.60
N GLU A 52 -21.11 -2.93 -2.89
CA GLU A 52 -20.31 -3.50 -3.99
C GLU A 52 -18.89 -2.92 -4.02
N LEU A 53 -18.75 -1.60 -3.88
CA LEU A 53 -17.43 -0.96 -3.83
C LEU A 53 -16.64 -1.35 -2.59
N ALA A 54 -17.28 -1.42 -1.43
CA ALA A 54 -16.64 -1.85 -0.19
C ALA A 54 -16.16 -3.32 -0.28
N ALA A 55 -17.00 -4.21 -0.79
CA ALA A 55 -16.66 -5.61 -1.04
C ALA A 55 -15.50 -5.75 -2.04
N LYS A 56 -15.50 -4.96 -3.12
CA LYS A 56 -14.40 -4.94 -4.10
C LYS A 56 -13.08 -4.49 -3.47
N ILE A 57 -13.09 -3.47 -2.60
CA ILE A 57 -11.90 -3.02 -1.88
C ILE A 57 -11.35 -4.11 -0.97
N GLU A 58 -12.23 -4.82 -0.27
CA GLU A 58 -11.84 -5.95 0.58
C GLU A 58 -11.26 -7.11 -0.24
N GLU A 59 -11.93 -7.50 -1.33
CA GLU A 59 -11.44 -8.54 -2.25
C GLU A 59 -10.06 -8.19 -2.80
N CYS A 60 -9.83 -6.94 -3.20
CA CYS A 60 -8.53 -6.50 -3.67
C CYS A 60 -7.44 -6.65 -2.58
N ARG A 61 -7.75 -6.26 -1.34
CA ARG A 61 -6.81 -6.40 -0.20
C ARG A 61 -6.49 -7.86 0.10
N GLN A 62 -7.51 -8.71 0.16
CA GLN A 62 -7.34 -10.16 0.37
C GLN A 62 -6.53 -10.79 -0.78
N SER A 63 -6.78 -10.36 -2.02
CA SER A 63 -6.07 -10.86 -3.21
C SER A 63 -4.60 -10.41 -3.24
N ILE A 64 -4.30 -9.17 -2.81
CA ILE A 64 -2.92 -8.71 -2.62
C ILE A 64 -2.25 -9.58 -1.55
N LEU A 65 -2.90 -9.75 -0.38
CA LEU A 65 -2.36 -10.55 0.72
C LEU A 65 -2.10 -11.99 0.30
N ALA A 66 -3.02 -12.64 -0.40
CA ALA A 66 -2.83 -14.00 -0.92
C ALA A 66 -1.65 -14.08 -1.92
N THR A 67 -1.43 -13.02 -2.70
CA THR A 67 -0.31 -12.95 -3.65
C THR A 67 1.04 -12.78 -2.94
N ILE A 68 1.11 -11.95 -1.89
CA ILE A 68 2.35 -11.71 -1.14
C ILE A 68 2.59 -12.74 -0.01
N ALA A 69 1.58 -13.51 0.38
CA ALA A 69 1.65 -14.52 1.43
C ALA A 69 2.90 -15.42 1.43
N PRO A 70 3.36 -16.00 0.30
CA PRO A 70 4.54 -16.86 0.31
C PRO A 70 5.87 -16.11 0.51
N THR A 71 5.88 -14.79 0.53
CA THR A 71 7.12 -14.00 0.68
C THR A 71 7.58 -13.93 2.13
N LYS A 72 8.90 -13.85 2.32
CA LYS A 72 9.51 -13.72 3.64
C LYS A 72 9.09 -12.43 4.35
N VAL A 73 9.06 -11.32 3.60
CA VAL A 73 8.62 -9.99 4.08
C VAL A 73 7.27 -10.09 4.80
N THR A 74 6.30 -10.79 4.20
CA THR A 74 4.95 -10.94 4.78
C THR A 74 4.99 -11.80 6.04
N ILE A 75 5.73 -12.91 6.02
CA ILE A 75 5.85 -13.82 7.17
C ILE A 75 6.52 -13.11 8.37
N ASP A 76 7.58 -12.34 8.12
CA ASP A 76 8.30 -11.61 9.16
C ASP A 76 7.44 -10.51 9.75
N LYS A 77 6.66 -9.77 8.93
CA LYS A 77 5.70 -8.78 9.44
C LYS A 77 4.61 -9.42 10.28
N LEU A 78 4.08 -10.57 9.90
CA LEU A 78 3.12 -11.32 10.72
C LEU A 78 3.72 -11.73 12.07
N LYS A 79 5.00 -12.15 12.10
CA LYS A 79 5.71 -12.52 13.34
C LYS A 79 5.92 -11.31 14.24
N GLU A 80 6.35 -10.17 13.68
CA GLU A 80 6.52 -8.91 14.41
C GLU A 80 5.22 -8.47 15.07
N ILE A 81 4.11 -8.54 14.34
CA ILE A 81 2.79 -8.19 14.87
C ILE A 81 2.39 -9.14 16.02
N VAL A 82 2.58 -10.45 15.86
CA VAL A 82 2.29 -11.42 16.93
C VAL A 82 3.12 -11.12 18.19
N ASN A 83 4.41 -10.85 18.04
CA ASN A 83 5.28 -10.54 19.18
C ASN A 83 4.87 -9.24 19.87
N SER A 84 4.49 -8.20 19.11
CA SER A 84 4.03 -6.93 19.69
C SER A 84 2.78 -7.08 20.56
N VAL A 85 1.93 -8.09 20.28
CA VAL A 85 0.75 -8.40 21.11
C VAL A 85 1.13 -9.19 22.35
N GLU A 86 2.05 -10.16 22.23
CA GLU A 86 2.53 -10.95 23.38
C GLU A 86 3.28 -10.05 24.40
N GLU A 87 3.97 -8.99 23.96
CA GLU A 87 4.66 -8.02 24.83
C GLU A 87 3.71 -7.06 25.58
N LEU A 88 2.53 -6.75 25.03
CA LEU A 88 1.51 -5.93 25.69
C LEU A 88 0.71 -6.70 26.76
N ALA A 89 0.89 -8.02 26.86
CA ALA A 89 0.06 -8.91 27.66
C ALA A 89 0.52 -9.21 29.10
N PRO A 90 1.47 -8.46 29.73
CA PRO A 90 1.52 -8.46 31.19
C PRO A 90 1.69 -7.04 31.75
N THR A 91 0.59 -6.30 31.88
CA THR A 91 0.44 -5.31 32.95
C THR A 91 -0.97 -5.38 33.48
N GLU A 92 -1.09 -5.64 34.78
CA GLU A 92 -2.32 -5.48 35.55
C GLU A 92 -2.85 -4.07 35.28
N VAL A 93 -4.10 -4.00 34.81
CA VAL A 93 -4.79 -2.75 34.55
C VAL A 93 -5.17 -2.14 35.89
N ASP A 94 -4.46 -1.10 36.32
CA ASP A 94 -4.97 -0.17 37.33
C ASP A 94 -6.18 0.56 36.72
N GLU A 95 -7.35 0.26 37.25
CA GLU A 95 -8.61 0.94 36.97
C GLU A 95 -8.56 2.36 37.56
N GLU A 96 -7.95 3.33 36.86
CA GLU A 96 -8.27 4.77 36.95
C GLU A 96 -7.33 5.60 36.05
N SER A 97 -7.61 5.64 34.75
CA SER A 97 -7.26 6.81 33.94
C SER A 97 -8.23 6.96 32.77
N ASP A 98 -9.19 7.87 32.92
CA ASP A 98 -9.94 8.45 31.80
C ASP A 98 -8.98 9.31 30.95
N ASP A 99 -8.16 8.67 30.12
CA ASP A 99 -7.37 9.36 29.09
C ASP A 99 -7.43 8.59 27.77
N GLU A 100 -8.24 9.13 26.87
CA GLU A 100 -8.14 9.18 25.42
C GLU A 100 -7.15 8.21 24.71
N VAL A 101 -7.36 6.89 24.86
CA VAL A 101 -6.78 5.92 23.93
C VAL A 101 -7.61 5.94 22.65
N LEU A 102 -7.20 6.80 21.72
CA LEU A 102 -7.54 6.71 20.30
C LEU A 102 -7.28 5.28 19.83
N GLN A 103 -8.35 4.50 19.75
CA GLN A 103 -8.33 3.20 19.08
C GLN A 103 -7.81 3.43 17.66
N THR A 104 -6.57 3.03 17.42
CA THR A 104 -5.99 2.81 16.11
C THR A 104 -6.77 1.71 15.42
N ALA A 105 -7.98 2.03 14.93
CA ALA A 105 -8.99 1.08 14.46
C ALA A 105 -8.59 0.33 13.18
N SER A 106 -7.61 -0.57 13.23
CA SER A 106 -7.90 -2.01 13.16
C SER A 106 -8.40 -2.39 14.56
N GLY A 107 -9.30 -3.34 14.77
CA GLY A 107 -9.72 -3.66 16.16
C GLY A 107 -8.50 -3.86 17.09
N PRO A 108 -8.60 -3.64 18.42
CA PRO A 108 -7.53 -4.05 19.32
C PRO A 108 -7.12 -5.46 18.91
N LEU A 109 -5.83 -5.71 18.69
CA LEU A 109 -5.37 -7.05 18.37
C LEU A 109 -5.71 -7.92 19.59
N THR A 110 -6.87 -8.56 19.53
CA THR A 110 -7.32 -9.52 20.51
C THR A 110 -6.36 -10.70 20.49
N GLU A 111 -6.24 -11.40 21.61
CA GLU A 111 -5.48 -12.65 21.68
C GLU A 111 -5.93 -13.65 20.61
N GLU A 112 -7.23 -13.63 20.27
CA GLU A 112 -7.82 -14.41 19.18
C GLU A 112 -7.23 -14.05 17.81
N ASN A 113 -7.10 -12.76 17.50
CA ASN A 113 -6.47 -12.29 16.27
C ASN A 113 -4.98 -12.65 16.23
N ALA A 114 -4.26 -12.59 17.36
CA ALA A 114 -2.86 -13.01 17.43
C ALA A 114 -2.68 -14.52 17.18
N ALA A 115 -3.58 -15.36 17.74
CA ALA A 115 -3.57 -16.81 17.50
C ALA A 115 -3.84 -17.15 16.03
N VAL A 116 -4.76 -16.43 15.39
CA VAL A 116 -5.04 -16.52 13.95
C VAL A 116 -3.81 -16.15 13.12
N MET A 117 -3.16 -15.03 13.44
CA MET A 117 -1.95 -14.56 12.76
C MET A 117 -0.79 -15.56 12.88
N LYS A 118 -0.64 -16.19 14.05
CA LYS A 118 0.37 -17.25 14.30
C LYS A 118 0.10 -18.51 13.49
N LYS A 119 -1.17 -18.93 13.36
CA LYS A 119 -1.56 -20.05 12.48
C LYS A 119 -1.31 -19.72 11.02
N LEU A 120 -1.59 -18.49 10.62
CA LEU A 120 -1.41 -18.03 9.24
C LEU A 120 0.07 -17.94 8.87
N SER A 121 0.93 -17.38 9.72
CA SER A 121 2.38 -17.31 9.44
C SER A 121 3.00 -18.69 9.26
N ARG A 122 2.62 -19.67 10.11
CA ARG A 122 3.04 -21.08 9.96
C ARG A 122 2.53 -21.72 8.67
N SER A 123 1.36 -21.30 8.19
CA SER A 123 0.77 -21.82 6.96
C SER A 123 1.45 -21.22 5.73
N PHE A 124 1.70 -19.92 5.75
CA PHE A 124 2.46 -19.20 4.72
C PHE A 124 3.90 -19.68 4.63
N GLU A 125 4.55 -19.98 5.76
CA GLU A 125 5.90 -20.54 5.78
C GLU A 125 5.95 -21.96 5.19
N ARG A 126 4.91 -22.77 5.38
CA ARG A 126 4.76 -24.07 4.70
C ARG A 126 4.54 -23.92 3.19
N ILE A 127 3.73 -22.95 2.76
CA ILE A 127 3.48 -22.67 1.34
C ILE A 127 4.78 -22.18 0.67
N ARG A 128 5.48 -21.24 1.31
CA ARG A 128 6.78 -20.72 0.89
C ARG A 128 7.82 -21.83 0.67
N LYS A 129 7.98 -22.76 1.62
CA LYS A 129 8.95 -23.85 1.50
C LYS A 129 8.70 -24.70 0.25
N ARG A 130 7.44 -25.08 0.03
CA ARG A 130 7.05 -25.81 -1.19
C ARG A 130 7.33 -25.02 -2.45
N LEU A 131 7.02 -23.71 -2.43
CA LEU A 131 7.28 -22.85 -3.58
C LEU A 131 8.77 -22.82 -3.95
N VAL A 132 9.67 -22.76 -2.96
CA VAL A 132 11.13 -22.78 -3.18
C VAL A 132 11.59 -24.16 -3.69
N GLU A 133 11.13 -25.24 -3.07
CA GLU A 133 11.48 -26.62 -3.46
C GLU A 133 11.01 -26.97 -4.88
N GLU A 134 9.83 -26.51 -5.29
CA GLU A 134 9.26 -26.80 -6.62
C GLU A 134 9.89 -25.94 -7.73
N THR A 135 10.38 -24.74 -7.40
CA THR A 135 11.06 -23.85 -8.38
C THR A 135 12.47 -24.26 -8.76
N ASP A 136 13.08 -25.20 -8.03
CA ASP A 136 14.35 -25.82 -8.42
C ASP A 136 14.18 -26.80 -9.61
N SER A 137 12.93 -27.14 -9.97
CA SER A 137 12.63 -27.84 -11.22
C SER A 137 12.59 -26.82 -12.37
N GLU A 138 13.50 -26.96 -13.34
CA GLU A 138 13.84 -25.96 -14.38
C GLU A 138 12.72 -25.56 -15.37
N ASP A 139 11.46 -25.95 -15.13
CA ASP A 139 10.37 -25.78 -16.08
C ASP A 139 9.54 -24.51 -15.80
N ARG A 140 9.63 -23.52 -16.70
CA ARG A 140 8.93 -22.22 -16.56
C ARG A 140 7.41 -22.34 -16.54
N GLY A 141 6.85 -23.39 -17.15
CA GLY A 141 5.42 -23.71 -17.08
C GLY A 141 5.00 -24.11 -15.66
N SER A 142 5.82 -24.95 -15.02
CA SER A 142 5.65 -25.41 -13.63
C SER A 142 5.65 -24.22 -12.66
N VAL A 143 6.60 -23.29 -12.77
CA VAL A 143 6.71 -22.15 -11.83
C VAL A 143 5.44 -21.29 -11.77
N ARG A 144 4.77 -21.05 -12.92
CA ARG A 144 3.53 -20.26 -12.93
C ARG A 144 2.38 -21.00 -12.27
N GLU A 145 2.31 -22.31 -12.47
CA GLU A 145 1.28 -23.18 -11.91
C GLU A 145 1.47 -23.35 -10.39
N THR A 146 2.70 -23.54 -9.92
CA THR A 146 3.04 -23.67 -8.49
C THR A 146 2.80 -22.37 -7.72
N VAL A 147 3.13 -21.22 -8.32
CA VAL A 147 2.76 -19.89 -7.78
C VAL A 147 1.24 -19.76 -7.71
N GLY A 148 0.51 -20.18 -8.76
CA GLY A 148 -0.96 -20.17 -8.76
C GLY A 148 -1.55 -20.99 -7.60
N LEU A 149 -1.14 -22.26 -7.48
CA LEU A 149 -1.58 -23.16 -6.40
C LEU A 149 -1.24 -22.63 -5.01
N SER A 150 -0.09 -21.96 -4.87
CA SER A 150 0.33 -21.33 -3.61
C SER A 150 -0.57 -20.16 -3.24
N ILE A 151 -0.96 -19.33 -4.21
CA ILE A 151 -1.91 -18.23 -4.03
C ILE A 151 -3.29 -18.77 -3.66
N ASP A 152 -3.76 -19.83 -4.32
CA ASP A 152 -5.08 -20.41 -4.04
C ASP A 152 -5.15 -21.00 -2.62
N LYS A 153 -4.10 -21.70 -2.18
CA LYS A 153 -3.98 -22.18 -0.79
C LYS A 153 -3.91 -21.04 0.21
N ALA A 154 -3.23 -19.95 -0.14
CA ALA A 154 -3.18 -18.76 0.72
C ALA A 154 -4.56 -18.08 0.81
N ARG A 155 -5.30 -18.00 -0.29
CA ARG A 155 -6.67 -17.49 -0.34
C ARG A 155 -7.60 -18.33 0.54
N GLU A 156 -7.55 -19.66 0.44
CA GLU A 156 -8.34 -20.56 1.30
C GLU A 156 -8.04 -20.36 2.80
N ALA A 157 -6.77 -20.12 3.14
CA ALA A 157 -6.37 -19.85 4.52
C ALA A 157 -6.89 -18.49 5.04
N LEU A 158 -6.99 -17.50 4.16
CA LEU A 158 -7.50 -16.15 4.44
C LEU A 158 -9.02 -16.09 4.50
N GLU A 159 -9.73 -16.88 3.70
CA GLU A 159 -11.20 -17.00 3.79
C GLU A 159 -11.64 -17.48 5.19
N LYS A 160 -10.86 -18.38 5.80
CA LYS A 160 -11.11 -18.88 7.16
C LYS A 160 -10.71 -17.86 8.25
N ASN A 161 -9.90 -16.87 7.89
CA ASN A 161 -9.24 -15.94 8.82
C ASN A 161 -9.12 -14.55 8.17
N PRO A 162 -10.22 -13.78 8.08
CA PRO A 162 -10.19 -12.49 7.40
C PRO A 162 -9.26 -11.52 8.15
N LEU A 163 -8.28 -11.00 7.41
CA LEU A 163 -7.35 -10.00 7.93
C LEU A 163 -7.51 -8.71 7.15
N HIS A 164 -8.07 -7.72 7.82
CA HIS A 164 -8.16 -6.38 7.28
C HIS A 164 -7.07 -5.51 7.89
N HIS A 165 -6.01 -5.21 7.14
CA HIS A 165 -4.97 -4.30 7.64
C HIS A 165 -4.32 -3.43 6.58
N THR A 166 -3.89 -2.25 7.01
CA THR A 166 -3.11 -1.28 6.25
C THR A 166 -1.69 -1.75 5.89
N TRP A 167 -1.03 -2.60 6.69
CA TRP A 167 0.36 -3.02 6.46
C TRP A 167 0.54 -3.86 5.20
N ILE A 168 -0.55 -4.40 4.63
CA ILE A 168 -0.51 -5.19 3.39
C ILE A 168 0.06 -4.35 2.24
N ILE A 169 -0.27 -3.06 2.20
CA ILE A 169 0.23 -2.12 1.19
C ILE A 169 1.73 -1.90 1.38
N ASP A 170 2.18 -1.75 2.63
CA ASP A 170 3.60 -1.54 2.95
C ASP A 170 4.44 -2.76 2.56
N CYS A 171 3.99 -3.98 2.88
CA CYS A 171 4.65 -5.21 2.46
C CYS A 171 4.71 -5.34 0.93
N ALA A 172 3.61 -5.00 0.24
CA ALA A 172 3.56 -5.01 -1.21
C ALA A 172 4.53 -3.98 -1.83
N GLN A 173 4.65 -2.80 -1.23
CA GLN A 173 5.58 -1.76 -1.65
C GLN A 173 7.03 -2.19 -1.46
N GLU A 174 7.37 -2.76 -0.30
CA GLU A 174 8.72 -3.27 -0.03
C GLU A 174 9.13 -4.34 -1.06
N LEU A 175 8.23 -5.26 -1.41
CA LEU A 175 8.50 -6.28 -2.44
C LEU A 175 8.74 -5.67 -3.83
N GLN A 176 7.99 -4.63 -4.19
CA GLN A 176 8.20 -3.91 -5.44
C GLN A 176 9.54 -3.16 -5.45
N ASP A 177 9.94 -2.60 -4.32
CA ASP A 177 11.21 -1.91 -4.20
C ASP A 177 12.39 -2.90 -4.27
N ILE A 178 12.28 -4.06 -3.62
CA ILE A 178 13.23 -5.17 -3.82
C ILE A 178 13.29 -5.59 -5.30
N GLN A 179 12.15 -5.72 -5.98
CA GLN A 179 12.13 -6.06 -7.41
C GLN A 179 12.83 -4.99 -8.27
N LYS A 180 12.62 -3.70 -7.97
CA LYS A 180 13.30 -2.59 -8.65
C LYS A 180 14.81 -2.64 -8.40
N GLU A 181 15.23 -2.87 -7.17
CA GLU A 181 16.65 -3.02 -6.80
C GLU A 181 17.31 -4.20 -7.54
N ILE A 182 16.64 -5.35 -7.62
CA ILE A 182 17.10 -6.48 -8.43
C ILE A 182 17.21 -6.09 -9.91
N GLY A 183 16.26 -5.30 -10.43
CA GLY A 183 16.33 -4.74 -11.78
C GLY A 183 17.55 -3.85 -11.99
N ASN A 184 17.86 -2.98 -11.05
CA ASN A 184 19.02 -2.08 -11.08
C ASN A 184 20.34 -2.87 -11.02
N VAL A 185 20.43 -3.87 -10.14
CA VAL A 185 21.58 -4.79 -10.05
C VAL A 185 21.74 -5.55 -11.37
N ALA A 186 20.66 -6.08 -11.93
CA ALA A 186 20.68 -6.79 -13.21
C ALA A 186 21.12 -5.88 -14.37
N GLN A 187 20.74 -4.59 -14.36
CA GLN A 187 21.21 -3.61 -15.35
C GLN A 187 22.71 -3.33 -15.22
N ARG A 188 23.21 -3.14 -13.98
CA ARG A 188 24.65 -3.00 -13.70
C ARG A 188 25.43 -4.23 -14.18
N LYS A 189 24.96 -5.42 -13.77
CA LYS A 189 25.50 -6.73 -14.20
C LYS A 189 25.51 -6.86 -15.72
N GLY A 190 24.42 -6.46 -16.37
CA GLY A 190 24.29 -6.41 -17.84
C GLY A 190 25.36 -5.57 -18.55
N GLY A 191 25.88 -4.53 -17.90
CA GLY A 191 27.03 -3.77 -18.40
C GLY A 191 28.30 -4.62 -18.44
N TYR A 192 28.58 -5.35 -17.35
CA TYR A 192 29.72 -6.25 -17.26
C TYR A 192 29.59 -7.46 -18.20
N THR A 193 28.39 -8.06 -18.32
CA THR A 193 28.18 -9.20 -19.21
C THR A 193 28.41 -8.87 -20.68
N ARG A 194 28.10 -7.65 -21.12
CA ARG A 194 28.41 -7.17 -22.48
C ARG A 194 29.92 -7.13 -22.71
N ILE A 195 30.69 -6.63 -21.74
CA ILE A 195 32.16 -6.62 -21.79
C ILE A 195 32.69 -8.05 -21.90
N LEU A 196 32.18 -8.97 -21.06
CA LEU A 196 32.58 -10.37 -21.08
C LEU A 196 32.21 -11.09 -22.39
N SER A 197 31.02 -10.79 -22.93
CA SER A 197 30.53 -11.35 -24.19
C SER A 197 31.36 -10.87 -25.37
N SER A 198 31.78 -9.60 -25.38
CA SER A 198 32.69 -9.06 -26.41
C SER A 198 34.05 -9.77 -26.43
N ALA A 199 34.48 -10.28 -25.27
CA ALA A 199 35.68 -11.09 -25.12
C ALA A 199 35.42 -12.61 -25.29
N GLY A 200 34.17 -13.04 -25.50
CA GLY A 200 33.79 -14.45 -25.65
C GLY A 200 33.99 -15.29 -24.38
N MET A 201 33.75 -14.71 -23.20
CA MET A 201 33.90 -15.40 -21.91
C MET A 201 32.58 -15.36 -21.11
N SER A 202 32.23 -16.45 -20.43
CA SER A 202 31.09 -16.45 -19.50
C SER A 202 31.48 -15.84 -18.15
N GLU A 203 30.50 -15.35 -17.39
CA GLU A 203 30.68 -14.78 -16.05
C GLU A 203 31.45 -15.73 -15.11
N GLU A 204 31.01 -16.99 -15.02
CA GLU A 204 31.63 -18.00 -14.15
C GLU A 204 33.08 -18.28 -14.53
N LYS A 205 33.35 -18.47 -15.82
CA LYS A 205 34.71 -18.72 -16.32
C LYS A 205 35.62 -17.52 -16.09
N PHE A 206 35.08 -16.30 -16.19
CA PHE A 206 35.83 -15.08 -15.91
C PHE A 206 36.22 -14.99 -14.44
N LEU A 207 35.26 -15.15 -13.52
CA LEU A 207 35.50 -15.11 -12.08
C LEU A 207 36.50 -16.20 -11.64
N GLU A 208 36.34 -17.43 -12.12
CA GLU A 208 37.32 -18.50 -11.86
C GLU A 208 38.72 -18.17 -12.37
N SER A 209 38.81 -17.55 -13.56
CA SER A 209 40.10 -17.19 -14.15
C SER A 209 40.81 -16.11 -13.35
N ILE A 210 40.07 -15.15 -12.81
CA ILE A 210 40.61 -14.09 -11.95
C ILE A 210 41.04 -14.68 -10.61
N ASP A 211 40.23 -15.52 -9.97
CA ASP A 211 40.57 -16.15 -8.68
C ASP A 211 41.83 -17.03 -8.78
N LYS A 212 41.94 -17.86 -9.84
CA LYS A 212 43.14 -18.66 -10.12
C LYS A 212 44.38 -17.78 -10.32
N ARG A 213 44.23 -16.63 -10.97
CA ARG A 213 45.34 -15.68 -11.23
C ARG A 213 45.71 -14.85 -10.00
N ARG A 214 44.75 -14.51 -9.13
CA ARG A 214 45.01 -13.90 -7.81
C ARG A 214 45.85 -14.83 -6.95
N LYS A 215 45.53 -16.13 -6.91
CA LYS A 215 46.28 -17.15 -6.15
C LYS A 215 47.66 -17.48 -6.73
N SER A 216 47.79 -17.55 -8.05
CA SER A 216 49.04 -17.94 -8.72
C SER A 216 50.00 -16.78 -9.00
N GLY A 217 49.49 -15.55 -9.07
CA GLY A 217 50.24 -14.35 -9.45
C GLY A 217 50.66 -14.29 -10.93
N ARG A 218 50.37 -15.33 -11.73
CA ARG A 218 50.87 -15.50 -13.12
C ARG A 218 49.76 -15.45 -14.17
N GLY A 219 50.15 -15.05 -15.39
CA GLY A 219 49.33 -15.14 -16.60
C GLY A 219 48.35 -13.98 -16.87
N TRP A 220 48.42 -12.91 -16.08
CA TRP A 220 47.66 -11.66 -16.30
C TRP A 220 47.81 -11.10 -17.72
N LYS A 221 49.02 -11.12 -18.27
CA LYS A 221 49.31 -10.63 -19.63
C LYS A 221 48.44 -11.24 -20.73
N THR A 222 48.01 -12.49 -20.59
CA THR A 222 47.14 -13.16 -21.57
C THR A 222 45.70 -12.63 -21.48
N LEU A 223 45.25 -12.30 -20.26
CA LEU A 223 43.93 -11.77 -20.00
C LEU A 223 43.84 -10.29 -20.41
N GLU A 224 44.86 -9.50 -20.07
CA GLU A 224 44.97 -8.09 -20.46
C GLU A 224 44.90 -7.92 -21.98
N LYS A 225 45.62 -8.76 -22.74
CA LYS A 225 45.56 -8.75 -24.22
C LYS A 225 44.18 -9.09 -24.77
N ARG A 226 43.43 -9.97 -24.10
CA ARG A 226 42.11 -10.41 -24.56
C ARG A 226 41.03 -9.35 -24.32
N PHE A 227 41.14 -8.61 -23.23
CA PHE A 227 40.17 -7.58 -22.85
C PHE A 227 40.60 -6.16 -23.24
N GLY A 228 41.87 -5.95 -23.61
CA GLY A 228 42.42 -4.62 -23.88
C GLY A 228 42.44 -3.71 -22.63
N LYS A 229 42.46 -4.32 -21.44
CA LYS A 229 42.36 -3.65 -20.14
C LYS A 229 43.56 -3.97 -19.25
N THR A 230 43.83 -3.09 -18.30
CA THR A 230 44.90 -3.32 -17.31
C THR A 230 44.49 -4.38 -16.29
N ARG A 231 45.47 -4.97 -15.59
CA ARG A 231 45.21 -5.85 -14.45
C ARG A 231 44.27 -5.22 -13.42
N GLU A 232 44.50 -3.95 -13.06
CA GLU A 232 43.71 -3.24 -12.05
C GLU A 232 42.25 -3.11 -12.50
N GLU A 233 42.00 -2.73 -13.75
CA GLU A 233 40.65 -2.64 -14.32
C GLU A 233 39.95 -4.01 -14.42
N LEU A 234 40.71 -5.10 -14.61
CA LEU A 234 40.16 -6.46 -14.64
C LEU A 234 39.83 -6.98 -13.25
N ASP A 235 40.68 -6.67 -12.26
CA ASP A 235 40.42 -6.96 -10.84
C ASP A 235 39.19 -6.17 -10.35
N GLU A 236 39.11 -4.88 -10.64
CA GLU A 236 37.94 -4.05 -10.32
C GLU A 236 36.66 -4.56 -10.98
N LEU A 237 36.73 -4.99 -12.25
CA LEU A 237 35.57 -5.58 -12.93
C LEU A 237 35.11 -6.86 -12.25
N ALA A 238 36.04 -7.70 -11.80
CA ALA A 238 35.72 -8.93 -11.09
C ALA A 238 35.10 -8.65 -9.71
N ASP A 239 35.64 -7.70 -8.95
CA ASP A 239 35.11 -7.32 -7.63
C ASP A 239 33.72 -6.69 -7.76
N ASN A 240 33.50 -5.83 -8.76
CA ASN A 240 32.19 -5.26 -9.06
C ASN A 240 31.17 -6.32 -9.48
N LEU A 241 31.58 -7.31 -10.28
CA LEU A 241 30.71 -8.41 -10.69
C LEU A 241 30.33 -9.30 -9.50
N LEU A 242 31.31 -9.61 -8.64
CA LEU A 242 31.09 -10.38 -7.42
C LEU A 242 30.15 -9.64 -6.46
N SER A 243 30.36 -8.33 -6.26
CA SER A 243 29.46 -7.47 -5.48
C SER A 243 28.04 -7.47 -6.06
N CYS A 244 27.87 -7.38 -7.38
CA CYS A 244 26.54 -7.46 -7.99
C CYS A 244 25.86 -8.82 -7.74
N CYS A 245 26.60 -9.94 -7.84
CA CYS A 245 26.06 -11.26 -7.54
C CYS A 245 25.67 -11.40 -6.06
N TYR A 246 26.48 -10.83 -5.16
CA TYR A 246 26.20 -10.82 -3.74
C TYR A 246 24.96 -9.97 -3.41
N ASP A 247 24.88 -8.75 -3.93
CA ASP A 247 23.71 -7.87 -3.80
C ASP A 247 22.44 -8.57 -4.31
N GLU A 248 22.50 -9.20 -5.49
CA GLU A 248 21.38 -9.92 -6.08
C GLU A 248 20.91 -11.07 -5.18
N GLN A 249 21.85 -11.86 -4.65
CA GLN A 249 21.53 -12.97 -3.75
C GLN A 249 20.91 -12.47 -2.43
N GLN A 250 21.47 -11.41 -1.83
CA GLN A 250 20.90 -10.83 -0.61
C GLN A 250 19.45 -10.34 -0.81
N LEU A 251 19.16 -9.72 -1.95
CA LEU A 251 17.81 -9.26 -2.27
C LEU A 251 16.84 -10.43 -2.47
N ILE A 252 17.30 -11.50 -3.11
CA ILE A 252 16.52 -12.75 -3.25
C ILE A 252 16.26 -13.37 -1.88
N ASP A 253 17.25 -13.39 -0.98
CA ASP A 253 17.12 -13.93 0.37
C ASP A 253 16.17 -13.10 1.25
N ARG A 254 16.17 -11.77 1.07
CA ARG A 254 15.25 -10.83 1.72
C ARG A 254 13.80 -11.03 1.28
N ALA A 255 13.54 -11.12 -0.04
CA ALA A 255 12.21 -11.48 -0.55
C ALA A 255 11.84 -12.92 -0.15
N GLY A 256 12.87 -13.77 -0.15
CA GLY A 256 12.83 -15.18 0.18
C GLY A 256 12.07 -16.04 -0.84
N VAL A 257 11.88 -15.54 -2.06
CA VAL A 257 11.29 -16.27 -3.17
C VAL A 257 12.21 -16.13 -4.38
N PRO A 258 12.22 -17.10 -5.31
CA PRO A 258 13.03 -17.01 -6.52
C PRO A 258 12.73 -15.75 -7.32
N LYS A 259 13.75 -15.25 -8.03
CA LYS A 259 13.68 -14.03 -8.85
C LYS A 259 12.53 -14.06 -9.87
N GLU A 260 12.32 -15.18 -10.54
CA GLU A 260 11.24 -15.32 -11.52
C GLU A 260 9.86 -15.26 -10.84
N SER A 261 9.68 -15.97 -9.73
CA SER A 261 8.46 -15.94 -8.90
C SER A 261 8.18 -14.53 -8.37
N LEU A 262 9.18 -13.85 -7.82
CA LEU A 262 9.05 -12.47 -7.33
C LEU A 262 8.54 -11.53 -8.43
N ARG A 263 9.11 -11.63 -9.64
CA ARG A 263 8.68 -10.81 -10.78
C ARG A 263 7.22 -11.06 -11.16
N LEU A 264 6.74 -12.30 -11.08
CA LEU A 264 5.35 -12.65 -11.35
C LEU A 264 4.42 -12.13 -10.25
N LEU A 265 4.79 -12.30 -8.98
CA LEU A 265 4.02 -11.82 -7.83
C LEU A 265 3.87 -10.30 -7.87
N CYS A 266 4.97 -9.54 -8.05
CA CYS A 266 4.92 -8.09 -8.08
C CYS A 266 4.09 -7.55 -9.25
N ARG A 267 4.15 -8.17 -10.43
CA ARG A 267 3.28 -7.81 -11.57
C ARG A 267 1.80 -8.01 -11.25
N ARG A 268 1.46 -9.13 -10.57
CA ARG A 268 0.09 -9.41 -10.17
C ARG A 268 -0.39 -8.42 -9.10
N VAL A 269 0.44 -8.14 -8.10
CA VAL A 269 0.17 -7.13 -7.07
C VAL A 269 -0.07 -5.76 -7.68
N GLN A 270 0.77 -5.33 -8.63
CA GLN A 270 0.62 -4.03 -9.29
C GLN A 270 -0.73 -3.89 -9.99
N LYS A 271 -1.18 -4.94 -10.69
CA LYS A 271 -2.49 -4.96 -11.34
C LYS A 271 -3.63 -4.77 -10.32
N ILE A 272 -3.59 -5.54 -9.23
CA ILE A 272 -4.63 -5.48 -8.18
C ILE A 272 -4.59 -4.13 -7.44
N GLN A 273 -3.40 -3.55 -7.23
CA GLN A 273 -3.27 -2.22 -6.64
C GLN A 273 -3.91 -1.13 -7.49
N THR A 274 -3.77 -1.19 -8.82
CA THR A 274 -4.45 -0.25 -9.71
C THR A 274 -5.97 -0.37 -9.56
N GLU A 275 -6.51 -1.59 -9.57
CA GLU A 275 -7.95 -1.84 -9.37
C GLU A 275 -8.43 -1.35 -7.99
N LEU A 276 -7.60 -1.52 -6.94
CA LEU A 276 -7.89 -1.05 -5.59
C LEU A 276 -7.92 0.49 -5.52
N VAL A 277 -6.96 1.17 -6.15
CA VAL A 277 -6.89 2.63 -6.20
C VAL A 277 -8.10 3.18 -6.96
N GLU A 278 -8.47 2.58 -8.09
CA GLU A 278 -9.66 2.95 -8.85
C GLU A 278 -10.94 2.78 -8.02
N ALA A 279 -11.11 1.64 -7.34
CA ALA A 279 -12.28 1.41 -6.49
C ALA A 279 -12.37 2.42 -5.34
N LYS A 280 -11.25 2.71 -4.66
CA LYS A 280 -11.20 3.76 -3.63
C LYS A 280 -11.50 5.15 -4.19
N HIS A 281 -11.00 5.47 -5.38
CA HIS A 281 -11.22 6.76 -6.04
C HIS A 281 -12.70 6.97 -6.35
N LEU A 282 -13.35 5.99 -6.99
CA LEU A 282 -14.77 6.03 -7.30
C LEU A 282 -15.62 6.18 -6.02
N PHE A 283 -15.28 5.44 -4.97
CA PHE A 283 -15.98 5.54 -3.69
C PHE A 283 -15.79 6.92 -3.03
N ALA A 284 -14.60 7.50 -3.12
CA ALA A 284 -14.32 8.84 -2.62
C ALA A 284 -15.06 9.92 -3.41
N GLU A 285 -14.99 9.89 -4.75
CA GLU A 285 -15.61 10.87 -5.64
C GLU A 285 -17.12 10.99 -5.41
N ALA A 286 -17.81 9.86 -5.29
CA ALA A 286 -19.24 9.84 -5.01
C ALA A 286 -19.63 10.47 -3.66
N ASN A 287 -18.68 10.53 -2.72
CA ASN A 287 -18.90 11.02 -1.35
C ASN A 287 -18.28 12.40 -1.06
N LEU A 288 -17.70 13.08 -2.06
CA LEU A 288 -17.13 14.43 -1.87
C LEU A 288 -18.19 15.44 -1.38
N ARG A 289 -19.44 15.31 -1.82
CA ARG A 289 -20.57 16.15 -1.39
C ARG A 289 -20.81 16.08 0.12
N LEU A 290 -20.64 14.89 0.71
CA LEU A 290 -20.75 14.70 2.15
C LEU A 290 -19.69 15.53 2.88
N VAL A 291 -18.45 15.50 2.41
CA VAL A 291 -17.34 16.27 3.02
C VAL A 291 -17.66 17.76 3.03
N ILE A 292 -18.12 18.30 1.90
CA ILE A 292 -18.50 19.71 1.78
C ILE A 292 -19.58 20.07 2.80
N SER A 293 -20.63 19.23 2.90
CA SER A 293 -21.74 19.45 3.83
C SER A 293 -21.28 19.48 5.30
N VAL A 294 -20.29 18.66 5.65
CA VAL A 294 -19.71 18.61 6.99
C VAL A 294 -18.80 19.82 7.24
N ALA A 295 -17.92 20.14 6.28
CA ALA A 295 -16.95 21.23 6.37
C ALA A 295 -17.61 22.61 6.48
N LYS A 296 -18.79 22.82 5.87
CA LYS A 296 -19.55 24.08 5.97
C LYS A 296 -19.82 24.51 7.43
N ARG A 297 -20.01 23.58 8.35
CA ARG A 297 -20.24 23.88 9.79
C ARG A 297 -19.00 24.37 10.54
N TYR A 298 -17.82 24.24 9.92
CA TYR A 298 -16.52 24.62 10.48
C TYR A 298 -15.96 25.89 9.85
N ARG A 299 -16.72 26.58 9.00
CA ARG A 299 -16.34 27.89 8.47
C ARG A 299 -16.06 28.88 9.60
N ASP A 300 -15.17 29.82 9.30
CA ASP A 300 -14.78 30.92 10.18
C ASP A 300 -14.09 30.50 11.50
N ARG A 301 -13.60 29.25 11.57
CA ARG A 301 -12.82 28.72 12.72
C ARG A 301 -11.29 28.85 12.55
N GLY A 302 -10.85 29.83 11.77
CA GLY A 302 -9.42 30.15 11.59
C GLY A 302 -8.68 29.35 10.51
N LEU A 303 -9.36 28.50 9.74
CA LEU A 303 -8.80 27.86 8.54
C LEU A 303 -9.62 28.21 7.29
N PRO A 304 -8.98 28.42 6.12
CA PRO A 304 -9.66 28.58 4.84
C PRO A 304 -10.62 27.42 4.52
N PHE A 305 -11.71 27.71 3.80
CA PHE A 305 -12.73 26.70 3.51
C PHE A 305 -12.19 25.53 2.66
N LEU A 306 -11.29 25.80 1.70
CA LEU A 306 -10.62 24.76 0.91
C LEU A 306 -9.77 23.84 1.79
N ASP A 307 -9.06 24.39 2.78
CA ASP A 307 -8.24 23.59 3.69
C ASP A 307 -9.12 22.68 4.56
N LEU A 308 -10.26 23.19 5.05
CA LEU A 308 -11.24 22.38 5.78
C LEU A 308 -11.79 21.23 4.92
N ILE A 309 -12.06 21.49 3.64
CA ILE A 309 -12.49 20.46 2.68
C ILE A 309 -11.39 19.42 2.51
N GLN A 310 -10.13 19.81 2.32
CA GLN A 310 -9.04 18.85 2.12
C GLN A 310 -8.79 17.99 3.36
N GLU A 311 -8.83 18.57 4.54
CA GLU A 311 -8.75 17.81 5.80
C GLU A 311 -9.93 16.86 5.97
N GLY A 312 -11.11 17.29 5.54
CA GLY A 312 -12.29 16.43 5.47
C GLY A 312 -12.14 15.29 4.45
N ASN A 313 -11.53 15.54 3.29
CA ASN A 313 -11.24 14.52 2.27
C ASN A 313 -10.26 13.46 2.80
N PHE A 314 -9.24 13.86 3.57
CA PHE A 314 -8.38 12.89 4.27
C PHE A 314 -9.16 12.05 5.29
N GLY A 315 -10.11 12.67 6.01
CA GLY A 315 -11.02 11.95 6.89
C GLY A 315 -11.92 10.96 6.15
N LEU A 316 -12.45 11.34 4.99
CA LEU A 316 -13.25 10.48 4.11
C LEU A 316 -12.44 9.28 3.62
N LEU A 317 -11.23 9.50 3.09
CA LEU A 317 -10.35 8.41 2.64
C LEU A 317 -10.07 7.43 3.78
N ARG A 318 -9.81 7.94 4.99
CA ARG A 318 -9.59 7.09 6.19
C ARG A 318 -10.85 6.31 6.58
N ALA A 319 -12.04 6.87 6.37
CA ALA A 319 -13.30 6.16 6.56
C ALA A 319 -13.47 5.03 5.54
N ILE A 320 -13.24 5.31 4.25
CA ILE A 320 -13.30 4.29 3.18
C ILE A 320 -12.36 3.13 3.50
N GLU A 321 -11.15 3.44 3.98
CA GLU A 321 -10.17 2.42 4.31
C GLU A 321 -10.60 1.47 5.41
N LYS A 322 -11.48 1.89 6.32
CA LYS A 322 -11.88 1.17 7.53
C LYS A 322 -13.35 0.76 7.54
N PHE A 323 -14.08 1.06 6.49
CA PHE A 323 -15.51 0.79 6.42
C PHE A 323 -15.75 -0.72 6.32
N ASP A 324 -16.64 -1.21 7.18
CA ASP A 324 -17.04 -2.60 7.25
C ASP A 324 -18.52 -2.70 6.82
N HIS A 325 -18.72 -3.22 5.62
CA HIS A 325 -20.03 -3.31 4.99
C HIS A 325 -20.93 -4.39 5.62
N HIS A 326 -20.35 -5.36 6.35
CA HIS A 326 -21.12 -6.43 7.00
C HIS A 326 -21.98 -5.93 8.17
N ARG A 327 -21.66 -4.76 8.73
CA ARG A 327 -22.40 -4.16 9.85
C ARG A 327 -23.74 -3.55 9.44
N GLY A 328 -24.02 -3.42 8.14
CA GLY A 328 -25.33 -2.98 7.61
C GLY A 328 -25.65 -1.49 7.76
N PHE A 329 -24.75 -0.68 8.35
CA PHE A 329 -24.89 0.77 8.44
C PHE A 329 -24.57 1.46 7.10
N LYS A 330 -25.27 2.56 6.79
CA LYS A 330 -24.95 3.42 5.64
C LYS A 330 -23.54 4.01 5.80
N PHE A 331 -22.79 4.11 4.70
CA PHE A 331 -21.44 4.65 4.73
C PHE A 331 -21.39 6.10 5.25
N SER A 332 -22.35 6.93 4.85
CA SER A 332 -22.44 8.35 5.26
C SER A 332 -22.45 8.57 6.77
N THR A 333 -23.14 7.70 7.53
CA THR A 333 -23.18 7.75 9.00
C THR A 333 -21.78 7.53 9.59
N TYR A 334 -21.07 6.52 9.09
CA TYR A 334 -19.73 6.17 9.54
C TYR A 334 -18.70 7.24 9.12
N ALA A 335 -18.73 7.68 7.86
CA ALA A 335 -17.82 8.66 7.30
C ALA A 335 -17.91 10.02 7.99
N THR A 336 -19.12 10.43 8.40
CA THR A 336 -19.33 11.72 9.08
C THR A 336 -18.47 11.87 10.34
N TYR A 337 -18.28 10.80 11.11
CA TYR A 337 -17.42 10.82 12.30
C TYR A 337 -15.95 11.09 11.93
N TRP A 338 -15.41 10.35 10.97
CA TRP A 338 -14.01 10.49 10.52
C TRP A 338 -13.74 11.84 9.87
N ILE A 339 -14.66 12.35 9.06
CA ILE A 339 -14.56 13.68 8.45
C ILE A 339 -14.54 14.75 9.55
N ARG A 340 -15.46 14.67 10.52
CA ARG A 340 -15.52 15.61 11.64
C ARG A 340 -14.23 15.61 12.46
N GLN A 341 -13.71 14.41 12.74
CA GLN A 341 -12.51 14.23 13.54
C GLN A 341 -11.29 14.84 12.84
N SER A 342 -11.13 14.56 11.54
CA SER A 342 -10.02 15.08 10.74
C SER A 342 -10.02 16.61 10.69
N ILE A 343 -11.18 17.21 10.41
CA ILE A 343 -11.34 18.67 10.38
C ILE A 343 -11.07 19.29 11.76
N SER A 344 -11.65 18.73 12.82
CA SER A 344 -11.49 19.27 14.17
C SER A 344 -10.04 19.22 14.65
N ARG A 345 -9.33 18.13 14.32
CA ARG A 345 -7.90 17.98 14.59
C ARG A 345 -7.07 19.01 13.83
N SER A 346 -7.34 19.22 12.53
CA SER A 346 -6.57 20.18 11.73
C SER A 346 -6.80 21.62 12.19
N ILE A 347 -8.03 21.98 12.55
CA ILE A 347 -8.31 23.29 13.18
C ILE A 347 -7.48 23.44 14.45
N GLY A 348 -7.45 22.43 15.32
CA GLY A 348 -6.65 22.54 16.52
C GLY A 348 -5.16 22.72 16.22
N ASP A 349 -4.64 21.95 15.28
CA ASP A 349 -3.21 21.92 14.97
C ASP A 349 -2.71 23.13 14.18
N ARG A 350 -3.55 23.73 13.32
CA ARG A 350 -3.13 24.71 12.30
C ARG A 350 -3.89 26.04 12.31
N SER A 351 -4.99 26.19 13.05
CA SER A 351 -5.75 27.46 13.06
C SER A 351 -5.03 28.62 13.73
N ARG A 352 -3.98 28.34 14.51
CA ARG A 352 -3.23 29.33 15.28
C ARG A 352 -1.80 29.45 14.77
N THR A 353 -1.28 30.67 14.77
CA THR A 353 0.12 30.96 14.41
C THR A 353 1.11 30.21 15.30
N VAL A 354 0.76 30.02 16.57
CA VAL A 354 1.53 29.18 17.51
C VAL A 354 0.72 27.92 17.81
N ARG A 355 1.31 26.76 17.50
CA ARG A 355 0.72 25.45 17.77
C ARG A 355 0.60 25.24 19.28
N LEU A 356 -0.60 24.86 19.72
CA LEU A 356 -0.85 24.47 21.10
C LEU A 356 -1.21 22.98 21.18
N PRO A 357 -0.78 22.25 22.22
CA PRO A 357 -1.26 20.89 22.49
C PRO A 357 -2.79 20.80 22.59
N VAL A 358 -3.36 19.67 22.14
CA VAL A 358 -4.82 19.46 22.00
C VAL A 358 -5.57 19.66 23.33
N HIS A 359 -5.08 19.08 24.43
CA HIS A 359 -5.70 19.21 25.76
C HIS A 359 -5.84 20.67 26.23
N LEU A 360 -4.88 21.55 25.89
CA LEU A 360 -4.98 22.98 26.22
C LEU A 360 -6.05 23.68 25.40
N GLN A 361 -6.32 23.21 24.19
CA GLN A 361 -7.34 23.79 23.33
C GLN A 361 -8.75 23.40 23.78
N ASP A 362 -8.92 22.16 24.25
CA ASP A 362 -10.19 21.71 24.80
C ASP A 362 -10.53 22.45 26.09
N ASN A 363 -9.53 22.76 26.93
CA ASN A 363 -9.71 23.62 28.10
C ASN A 363 -10.16 25.04 27.71
N ILE A 364 -9.60 25.62 26.64
CA ILE A 364 -10.02 26.94 26.15
C ILE A 364 -11.46 26.90 25.63
N ARG A 365 -11.86 25.84 24.91
CA ARG A 365 -13.24 25.69 24.41
C ARG A 365 -14.26 25.49 25.51
N LYS A 366 -13.89 24.89 26.65
CA LYS A 366 -14.78 24.72 27.82
C LYS A 366 -14.95 26.01 28.63
N LEU A 367 -14.05 26.99 28.47
CA LEU A 367 -14.07 28.28 29.17
C LEU A 367 -14.79 29.40 28.40
N GLN A 368 -15.04 29.21 27.10
CA GLN A 368 -15.84 30.10 26.25
C GLN A 368 -17.27 29.57 26.14
#